data_AF-A0A653U179-F1
#
_entry.id   AF-A0A653U179-F1
#
_cell.length_a   1.000
_cell.length_b   1.000
_cell.length_c   1.000
_cell.angle_alpha   90.00
_cell.angle_beta   90.00
_cell.angle_gamma   90.00
#
_symmetry.space_group_name_H-M   'P 1'
#
loop_
_entity.id
_entity.type
_entity.pdbx_description
1 polymer ?
#
loop_
_entity_poly.entity_id
_entity_poly.type
_entity_poly.pdbx_seq_one_letter_code
_entity_poly.pdbx_strand_id
1 'polypeptide(L)'
;MLKSLCESDDDGSLLGDAQPFEYQPDMPDGNVFDIAKTPNDGESGTWYTNSGSGQMRLYRSDGQPVVDFDFDHDHGQGVPHAHNWSVNPLTGKNNRGSGVPFSILP
;
A
#
# COMPACT_ATOMS: atom_id res chain seq x y z
N MET A 1 -36.29 -42.98 -46.83
CA MET A 1 -35.59 -43.31 -45.57
C MET A 1 -35.18 -42.00 -44.92
N LEU A 2 -35.73 -41.67 -43.74
CA LEU A 2 -35.29 -40.52 -42.97
C LEU A 2 -33.89 -40.80 -42.39
N LYS A 3 -32.96 -39.84 -42.53
CA LYS A 3 -31.71 -39.84 -41.77
C LYS A 3 -31.77 -38.74 -40.71
N SER A 4 -31.39 -39.18 -39.52
CA SER A 4 -31.32 -38.52 -38.22
C SER A 4 -30.59 -37.17 -38.22
N LEU A 5 -31.08 -36.25 -37.39
CA LEU A 5 -30.33 -35.10 -36.87
C LEU A 5 -29.29 -35.56 -35.85
N CYS A 6 -28.17 -34.84 -35.78
CA CYS A 6 -27.55 -34.38 -34.53
C CYS A 6 -26.44 -33.37 -34.89
N GLU A 7 -26.76 -32.10 -34.71
CA GLU A 7 -25.82 -30.98 -34.68
C GLU A 7 -25.14 -30.88 -33.31
N SER A 8 -24.06 -30.07 -33.31
CA SER A 8 -23.52 -29.28 -32.20
C SER A 8 -22.44 -29.95 -31.35
N ASP A 9 -21.22 -29.83 -31.87
CA ASP A 9 -20.06 -29.22 -31.24
C ASP A 9 -20.01 -29.13 -29.71
N ASP A 10 -18.94 -29.75 -29.24
CA ASP A 10 -18.27 -29.66 -27.95
C ASP A 10 -17.94 -28.19 -27.59
N ASP A 11 -18.74 -27.58 -26.71
CA ASP A 11 -18.39 -26.32 -26.03
C ASP A 11 -18.54 -26.52 -24.52
N GLY A 12 -17.62 -27.32 -23.98
CA GLY A 12 -17.41 -27.43 -22.54
C GLY A 12 -16.93 -26.09 -21.99
N SER A 13 -17.86 -25.33 -21.41
CA SER A 13 -17.57 -24.12 -20.65
C SER A 13 -16.40 -24.35 -19.68
N LEU A 14 -15.30 -23.61 -19.85
CA LEU A 14 -14.07 -23.65 -19.04
C LEU A 14 -14.28 -23.28 -17.55
N LEU A 15 -15.52 -23.13 -17.11
CA LEU A 15 -15.91 -22.71 -15.77
C LEU A 15 -16.75 -23.78 -15.05
N GLY A 16 -16.77 -25.03 -15.54
CA GLY A 16 -17.52 -26.13 -14.93
C GLY A 16 -17.20 -26.37 -13.44
N ASP A 17 -15.99 -26.00 -13.01
CA ASP A 17 -15.52 -26.13 -11.63
C ASP A 17 -15.46 -24.78 -10.86
N ALA A 18 -15.91 -23.68 -11.48
CA ALA A 18 -15.90 -22.37 -10.85
C ALA A 18 -16.85 -22.37 -9.65
N GLN A 19 -16.28 -22.14 -8.46
CA GLN A 19 -17.08 -22.03 -7.25
C GLN A 19 -18.00 -20.80 -7.32
N PRO A 20 -19.27 -20.90 -6.90
CA PRO A 20 -20.15 -19.74 -6.76
C PRO A 20 -19.49 -18.70 -5.84
N PHE A 21 -19.43 -17.44 -6.28
CA PHE A 21 -18.96 -16.36 -5.41
C PHE A 21 -20.10 -15.97 -4.44
N GLU A 22 -20.20 -16.69 -3.33
CA GLU A 22 -21.07 -16.24 -2.24
C GLU A 22 -20.42 -15.06 -1.52
N TYR A 23 -21.20 -13.99 -1.31
CA TYR A 23 -20.79 -12.86 -0.49
C TYR A 23 -20.52 -13.34 0.94
N GLN A 24 -19.25 -13.44 1.33
CA GLN A 24 -18.89 -13.62 2.74
C GLN A 24 -18.61 -12.24 3.34
N PRO A 25 -19.31 -11.83 4.41
CA PRO A 25 -19.11 -10.52 5.03
C PRO A 25 -17.70 -10.32 5.62
N ASP A 26 -16.94 -11.41 5.80
CA ASP A 26 -15.56 -11.42 6.28
C ASP A 26 -14.54 -11.84 5.20
N MET A 27 -14.89 -11.74 3.90
CA MET A 27 -13.83 -11.79 2.88
C MET A 27 -12.92 -10.58 3.09
N PRO A 28 -11.62 -10.78 3.31
CA PRO A 28 -10.71 -9.66 3.42
C PRO A 28 -10.79 -8.90 2.10
N ASP A 29 -11.14 -7.62 2.16
CA ASP A 29 -11.15 -6.77 0.99
C ASP A 29 -9.78 -6.87 0.34
N GLY A 30 -9.69 -6.96 -0.98
CA GLY A 30 -8.43 -7.23 -1.72
C GLY A 30 -7.28 -6.23 -1.49
N ASN A 31 -7.38 -5.37 -0.48
CA ASN A 31 -6.33 -4.58 0.15
C ASN A 31 -5.42 -5.43 1.09
N VAL A 32 -5.51 -6.76 1.08
CA VAL A 32 -4.81 -7.74 1.96
C VAL A 32 -3.28 -7.83 1.78
N PHE A 33 -2.63 -6.76 1.33
CA PHE A 33 -1.29 -6.50 1.82
C PHE A 33 -1.48 -5.61 3.04
N ASP A 34 -1.40 -6.19 4.24
CA ASP A 34 -1.00 -5.41 5.41
C ASP A 34 0.34 -4.77 5.04
N ILE A 35 0.30 -3.57 4.46
CA ILE A 35 1.49 -2.81 4.08
C ILE A 35 2.20 -2.61 5.39
N ALA A 36 3.29 -3.37 5.58
CA ALA A 36 4.07 -3.31 6.80
C ALA A 36 4.41 -1.84 7.05
N LYS A 37 4.12 -1.33 8.24
CA LYS A 37 4.45 0.06 8.55
C LYS A 37 5.94 0.28 8.38
N THR A 38 6.29 1.47 7.90
CA THR A 38 7.69 1.89 7.84
C THR A 38 8.30 1.88 9.25
N PRO A 39 9.48 1.24 9.46
CA PRO A 39 10.08 1.14 10.79
C PRO A 39 10.28 2.51 11.45
N ASN A 40 10.02 2.59 12.75
CA ASN A 40 10.24 3.85 13.50
C ASN A 40 11.72 4.09 13.79
N ASP A 41 12.54 3.06 13.73
CA ASP A 41 13.99 3.11 13.88
C ASP A 41 14.64 2.47 12.65
N GLY A 42 15.78 2.99 12.22
CA GLY A 42 16.51 2.48 11.05
C GLY A 42 18.01 2.68 11.14
N GLU A 43 18.72 2.30 10.09
CA GLU A 43 20.17 2.48 10.01
C GLU A 43 20.52 3.98 9.94
N SER A 44 21.51 4.37 10.71
CA SER A 44 21.93 5.77 10.86
C SER A 44 22.25 6.44 9.52
N GLY A 45 21.55 7.53 9.21
CA GLY A 45 21.80 8.33 8.00
C GLY A 45 21.27 7.73 6.70
N THR A 46 20.43 6.69 6.76
CA THR A 46 19.93 5.98 5.58
C THR A 46 18.51 6.38 5.20
N TRP A 47 18.19 6.18 3.92
CA TRP A 47 16.82 6.17 3.43
C TRP A 47 16.28 4.75 3.40
N TYR A 48 15.06 4.57 3.89
CA TYR A 48 14.29 3.34 3.76
C TYR A 48 13.09 3.58 2.85
N THR A 49 12.82 2.64 1.94
CA THR A 49 11.61 2.65 1.11
C THR A 49 10.71 1.50 1.53
N ASN A 50 9.49 1.82 1.90
CA ASN A 50 8.48 0.83 2.22
C ASN A 50 8.05 0.10 0.95
N SER A 51 8.23 -1.22 0.90
CA SER A 51 7.91 -2.01 -0.30
C SER A 51 6.41 -2.10 -0.60
N GLY A 52 5.54 -1.79 0.36
CA GLY A 52 4.09 -1.77 0.16
C GLY A 52 3.58 -0.39 -0.26
N SER A 53 3.87 0.65 0.53
CA SER A 53 3.36 2.01 0.25
C SER A 53 4.22 2.84 -0.70
N GLY A 54 5.47 2.45 -0.93
CA GLY A 54 6.44 3.32 -1.60
C GLY A 54 6.88 4.53 -0.78
N GLN A 55 6.38 4.71 0.45
CA GLN A 55 6.84 5.76 1.36
C GLN A 55 8.36 5.68 1.51
N MET A 56 9.04 6.82 1.42
CA MET A 56 10.46 6.95 1.71
C MET A 56 10.67 7.65 3.06
N ARG A 57 11.47 7.08 3.96
CA ARG A 57 11.83 7.69 5.26
C ARG A 57 13.33 7.87 5.39
N LEU A 58 13.76 9.07 5.81
CA LEU A 58 15.15 9.34 6.20
C LEU A 58 15.33 9.15 7.70
N TYR A 59 16.40 8.45 8.09
CA TYR A 59 16.84 8.35 9.48
C TYR A 59 18.07 9.24 9.76
N ARG A 60 18.11 9.85 10.95
CA ARG A 60 19.28 10.61 11.45
C ARG A 60 20.42 9.68 11.84
N SER A 61 21.52 10.27 12.30
CA SER A 61 22.67 9.53 12.85
C SER A 61 22.34 8.67 14.07
N ASP A 62 21.26 8.95 14.79
CA ASP A 62 20.77 8.18 15.94
C ASP A 62 19.71 7.11 15.56
N GLY A 63 19.47 6.91 14.25
CA GLY A 63 18.48 5.97 13.74
C GLY A 63 17.02 6.45 13.86
N GLN A 64 16.77 7.66 14.34
CA GLN A 64 15.42 8.23 14.50
C GLN A 64 14.95 8.92 13.19
N PRO A 65 13.64 8.98 12.93
CA PRO A 65 13.10 9.51 11.68
C PRO A 65 13.27 11.03 11.57
N VAL A 66 13.50 11.51 10.35
CA VAL A 66 13.60 12.94 10.01
C VAL A 66 12.41 13.39 9.20
N VAL A 67 12.15 12.68 8.10
CA VAL A 67 11.17 13.06 7.10
C VAL A 67 10.65 11.81 6.41
N ASP A 68 9.35 11.82 6.10
CA ASP A 68 8.73 10.88 5.19
C ASP A 68 8.33 11.61 3.89
N PHE A 69 8.47 10.94 2.76
CA PHE A 69 7.83 11.29 1.49
C PHE A 69 6.81 10.20 1.16
N ASP A 70 5.54 10.60 1.11
CA ASP A 70 4.41 9.72 0.83
C ASP A 70 3.94 9.88 -0.62
N PHE A 71 3.66 8.75 -1.26
CA PHE A 71 3.32 8.66 -2.68
C PHE A 71 2.00 7.91 -2.93
N ASP A 72 1.35 7.39 -1.90
CA ASP A 72 0.22 6.46 -2.02
C ASP A 72 -1.04 6.89 -1.25
N HIS A 73 -0.95 7.90 -0.38
CA HIS A 73 -2.07 8.38 0.44
C HIS A 73 -2.20 9.90 0.38
N ASP A 74 -3.42 10.43 0.40
CA ASP A 74 -3.66 11.88 0.48
C ASP A 74 -4.22 12.22 1.87
N HIS A 75 -3.55 13.10 2.61
CA HIS A 75 -4.01 13.64 3.89
C HIS A 75 -4.62 15.06 3.77
N GLY A 76 -5.01 15.45 2.55
CA GLY A 76 -5.57 16.75 2.17
C GLY A 76 -4.55 17.71 1.55
N GLN A 77 -3.33 17.25 1.27
CA GLN A 77 -2.24 18.04 0.68
C GLN A 77 -1.89 17.61 -0.75
N GLY A 78 -2.60 16.61 -1.27
CA GLY A 78 -2.30 15.98 -2.54
C GLY A 78 -1.25 14.87 -2.41
N VAL A 79 -0.96 14.27 -3.56
CA VAL A 79 0.07 13.25 -3.70
C VAL A 79 1.05 13.73 -4.77
N PRO A 80 2.36 13.84 -4.47
CA PRO A 80 2.99 13.42 -3.22
C PRO A 80 2.91 14.50 -2.12
N HIS A 81 3.09 14.09 -0.87
CA HIS A 81 3.22 15.01 0.27
C HIS A 81 4.29 14.51 1.27
N ALA A 82 4.78 15.38 2.15
CA ALA A 82 5.85 15.09 3.09
C ALA A 82 5.39 15.22 4.54
N HIS A 83 6.07 14.51 5.44
CA HIS A 83 5.90 14.66 6.89
C HIS A 83 7.24 14.85 7.58
N ASN A 84 7.38 15.95 8.34
CA ASN A 84 8.55 16.15 9.19
C ASN A 84 8.36 15.45 10.54
N TRP A 85 9.43 14.85 11.03
CA TRP A 85 9.49 14.25 12.36
C TRP A 85 10.22 15.17 13.33
N SER A 86 9.68 15.26 14.54
CA SER A 86 10.26 16.04 15.64
C SER A 86 10.34 15.18 16.90
N VAL A 87 11.30 15.47 17.78
CA VAL A 87 11.35 14.87 19.11
C VAL A 87 10.58 15.78 20.06
N ASN A 88 9.58 15.24 20.74
CA ASN A 88 8.90 15.97 21.80
C ASN A 88 9.90 16.21 22.95
N PRO A 89 10.21 17.47 23.29
CA PRO A 89 11.27 17.79 24.27
C PRO A 89 10.92 17.37 25.70
N LEU A 90 9.64 17.14 26.01
CA LEU A 90 9.18 16.74 27.34
C LEU A 90 9.19 15.22 27.53
N THR A 91 8.93 14.46 26.45
CA THR A 91 8.77 13.00 26.53
C THR A 91 9.88 12.21 25.86
N GLY A 92 10.71 12.87 25.04
CA GLY A 92 11.72 12.23 24.20
C GLY A 92 11.14 11.38 23.06
N LYS A 93 9.81 11.33 22.90
CA LYS A 93 9.16 10.54 21.85
C LYS A 93 9.15 11.28 20.53
N ASN A 94 9.31 10.53 19.44
CA ASN A 94 9.09 11.07 18.11
C ASN A 94 7.62 11.42 17.89
N ASN A 95 7.41 12.52 17.20
CA ASN A 95 6.11 12.98 16.74
C ASN A 95 6.20 13.26 15.24
N ARG A 96 5.30 12.65 14.48
CA ARG A 96 5.12 12.89 13.05
C ARG A 96 4.21 14.11 12.87
N GLY A 97 4.70 15.15 12.21
CA GLY A 97 3.90 16.33 11.91
C GLY A 97 2.77 16.05 10.92
N SER A 98 1.95 17.05 10.63
CA SER A 98 0.95 16.99 9.54
C SER A 98 1.62 16.91 8.17
N GLY A 99 0.85 16.48 7.17
CA GLY A 99 1.31 16.46 5.78
C GLY A 99 1.53 17.88 5.28
N VAL A 100 2.57 18.07 4.48
CA VAL A 100 2.86 19.32 3.76
C VAL A 100 3.10 19.03 2.29
N PRO A 101 2.62 19.89 1.37
CA PRO A 101 2.87 19.70 -0.05
C PRO A 101 4.37 19.79 -0.33
N PHE A 102 4.87 18.94 -1.23
CA PHE A 102 6.21 19.10 -1.79
C PHE A 102 6.21 18.77 -3.28
N SER A 103 7.25 19.23 -3.97
CA SER A 103 7.47 18.94 -5.39
C SER A 103 8.82 18.24 -5.54
N ILE A 104 8.84 17.17 -6.32
CA ILE A 104 10.09 16.55 -6.82
C ILE A 104 10.66 17.30 -8.03
N LEU A 105 9.89 18.25 -8.58
CA LEU A 105 10.29 19.12 -9.68
C LEU A 105 10.76 20.47 -9.12
N PRO A 106 11.81 21.08 -9.72
CA PRO A 106 12.34 22.38 -9.31
C PRO A 106 11.36 23.54 -9.53
#